data_AF-A0A7S7SIH1-F1
#
_entry.id   AF-A0A7S7SIH1-F1
#
_cell.length_a   1.000
_cell.length_b   1.000
_cell.length_c   1.000
_cell.angle_alpha   90.00
_cell.angle_beta   90.00
_cell.angle_gamma   90.00
#
_symmetry.space_group_name_H-M   'P 1'
#
loop_
_entity.id
_entity.type
_entity.pdbx_description
1 polymer ?
#
loop_
_entity_poly.entity_id
_entity_poly.type
_entity_poly.pdbx_seq_one_letter_code
_entity_poly.pdbx_strand_id
1 'polypeptide(L)'
;MKKLTLQQKTELEALAGQPDSQIDTSDIPEVSFSDKAVVGKFYRPIKKPVSVRLDADVLDWLKRSGPGYQRRINLILRLEMQRSLKT
;
A
#
# COMPACT_ATOMS: atom_id res chain seq x y z
N MET A 1 9.02 -20.21 -27.06
CA MET A 1 7.55 -20.09 -26.98
C MET A 1 6.91 -21.04 -27.98
N LYS A 2 5.83 -21.73 -27.60
CA LYS A 2 5.13 -22.66 -28.50
C LYS A 2 4.36 -21.86 -29.56
N LYS A 3 4.48 -22.20 -30.84
CA LYS A 3 3.76 -21.52 -31.93
C LYS A 3 2.29 -21.95 -31.92
N LEU A 4 1.39 -20.99 -32.13
CA LEU A 4 -0.05 -21.25 -32.24
C LEU A 4 -0.35 -22.07 -33.49
N THR A 5 -1.29 -23.00 -33.38
CA THR A 5 -1.83 -23.76 -34.52
C THR A 5 -2.69 -22.85 -35.40
N LEU A 6 -2.98 -23.29 -36.63
CA LEU A 6 -3.82 -22.53 -37.55
C LEU A 6 -5.23 -22.30 -36.97
N GLN A 7 -5.78 -23.34 -36.32
CA GLN A 7 -7.09 -23.30 -35.66
C GLN A 7 -7.14 -22.27 -34.52
N GLN A 8 -6.08 -22.19 -33.72
CA GLN A 8 -6.00 -21.21 -32.64
C GLN A 8 -5.94 -19.77 -33.17
N LYS A 9 -5.29 -19.55 -34.31
CA LYS A 9 -5.25 -18.22 -34.94
C LYS A 9 -6.61 -17.80 -35.46
N THR A 10 -7.32 -18.70 -36.15
CA THR A 10 -8.66 -18.42 -36.67
C THR A 10 -9.67 -18.17 -35.56
N GLU A 11 -9.54 -18.87 -34.44
CA GLU A 11 -10.40 -18.68 -33.26
C GLU A 11 -10.15 -17.30 -32.61
N LEU A 12 -8.89 -16.89 -32.49
CA LEU A 12 -8.54 -15.55 -31.98
C LEU A 12 -9.02 -14.42 -32.88
N GLU A 13 -8.94 -14.59 -34.21
CA GLU A 13 -9.48 -13.61 -35.17
C GLU A 13 -11.00 -13.48 -35.06
N ALA A 14 -11.72 -14.59 -34.83
CA ALA A 14 -13.15 -14.59 -34.59
C ALA A 14 -13.52 -13.88 -33.28
N LEU A 15 -12.79 -14.15 -32.19
CA LEU A 15 -12.98 -13.49 -30.90
C LEU A 15 -12.68 -11.99 -30.96
N ALA A 16 -11.64 -11.58 -31.70
CA ALA A 16 -11.29 -10.17 -31.87
C ALA A 16 -12.33 -9.37 -32.66
N GLY A 17 -13.14 -10.03 -33.50
CA GLY A 17 -14.23 -9.40 -34.25
C GLY A 17 -15.55 -9.31 -33.50
N GLN A 18 -15.66 -9.90 -32.30
CA GLN A 18 -16.88 -9.93 -31.52
C GLN A 18 -17.13 -8.57 -30.84
N PRO A 19 -18.35 -8.01 -30.87
CA PRO A 19 -18.64 -6.75 -30.20
C PRO A 19 -18.73 -6.92 -28.68
N ASP A 20 -18.27 -5.91 -27.93
CA ASP A 20 -18.24 -5.90 -26.46
C ASP A 20 -19.60 -6.22 -25.81
N SER A 21 -20.71 -5.87 -26.46
CA SER A 21 -22.07 -6.16 -25.98
C SER A 21 -22.40 -7.65 -25.89
N GLN A 22 -21.64 -8.52 -26.55
CA GLN A 22 -21.81 -9.97 -26.49
C GLN A 22 -20.89 -10.63 -25.44
N ILE A 23 -20.06 -9.86 -24.75
CA ILE A 23 -19.19 -10.36 -23.68
C ILE A 23 -20.04 -10.56 -22.43
N ASP A 24 -20.23 -11.81 -22.03
CA ASP A 24 -20.87 -12.18 -20.77
C ASP A 24 -19.91 -11.91 -19.60
N THR A 25 -20.34 -11.06 -18.66
CA THR A 25 -19.61 -10.71 -17.43
C THR A 25 -20.38 -11.10 -16.18
N SER A 26 -21.39 -11.97 -16.31
CA SER A 26 -22.27 -12.38 -15.21
C SER A 26 -21.54 -13.01 -14.01
N ASP A 27 -20.36 -13.58 -14.23
CA ASP A 27 -19.49 -14.16 -13.21
C ASP A 27 -18.56 -13.14 -12.53
N ILE A 28 -18.33 -11.98 -13.14
CA ILE A 28 -17.42 -10.94 -12.67
C ILE A 28 -18.17 -9.60 -12.62
N PRO A 29 -18.94 -9.33 -11.55
CA PRO A 29 -19.66 -8.07 -11.41
C PRO A 29 -18.69 -6.89 -11.37
N GLU A 30 -19.06 -5.79 -12.01
CA GLU A 30 -18.29 -4.54 -11.96
C GLU A 30 -18.15 -4.06 -10.51
N VAL A 31 -16.91 -3.80 -10.09
CA VAL A 31 -16.61 -3.31 -8.74
C VAL A 31 -16.30 -1.83 -8.83
N SER A 32 -17.02 -0.99 -8.08
CA SER A 32 -16.66 0.42 -8.00
C SER A 32 -15.35 0.59 -7.23
N PHE A 33 -14.45 1.45 -7.71
CA PHE A 33 -13.14 1.70 -7.11
C PHE A 33 -13.24 2.11 -5.63
N SER A 34 -14.37 2.69 -5.22
CA SER A 34 -14.65 3.15 -3.86
C SER A 34 -14.94 2.04 -2.86
N ASP A 35 -15.41 0.86 -3.27
CA ASP A 35 -16.05 -0.06 -2.31
C ASP A 35 -15.05 -0.80 -1.41
N LYS A 36 -13.77 -0.89 -1.80
CA LYS A 36 -12.76 -1.69 -1.07
C LYS A 36 -11.33 -1.12 -1.10
N ALA A 37 -11.12 0.08 -1.65
CA ALA A 37 -9.79 0.67 -1.73
C ALA A 37 -9.34 1.20 -0.35
N VAL A 38 -8.53 0.41 0.36
CA VAL A 38 -7.85 0.86 1.57
C VAL A 38 -6.64 1.72 1.17
N VAL A 39 -6.81 3.04 1.20
CA VAL A 39 -5.72 3.99 1.01
C VAL A 39 -4.63 3.70 2.04
N GLY A 40 -3.40 3.46 1.57
CA GLY A 40 -2.24 3.29 2.45
C GLY A 40 -2.05 1.88 3.05
N LYS A 41 -2.76 0.84 2.59
CA LYS A 41 -2.57 -0.55 3.08
C LYS A 41 -1.11 -1.02 3.02
N PHE A 42 -0.33 -0.54 2.05
CA PHE A 42 1.08 -0.87 1.88
C PHE A 42 2.03 0.29 2.23
N TYR A 43 1.53 1.39 2.77
CA TYR A 43 2.38 2.51 3.14
C TYR A 43 3.28 2.14 4.33
N ARG A 44 4.59 2.11 4.09
CA ARG A 44 5.61 1.95 5.12
C ARG A 44 6.45 3.23 5.18
N PRO A 45 6.44 3.96 6.30
CA PRO A 45 7.31 5.12 6.47
C PRO A 45 8.78 4.71 6.34
N ILE A 46 9.50 5.34 5.41
CA ILE A 46 10.94 5.16 5.24
C ILE A 46 11.64 5.88 6.40
N LYS A 47 12.37 5.12 7.23
CA LYS A 47 13.17 5.69 8.31
C LYS A 47 14.51 6.14 7.75
N LYS A 48 14.87 7.40 7.98
CA LYS A 48 16.20 7.93 7.67
C LYS A 48 17.06 7.93 8.94
N PRO A 49 18.29 7.39 8.92
CA PRO A 49 19.18 7.49 10.06
C PRO A 49 19.63 8.94 10.20
N VAL A 50 19.26 9.57 11.31
CA VAL A 50 19.66 10.94 11.65
C VAL A 50 20.25 10.95 13.05
N SER A 51 21.27 11.77 13.27
CA SER A 51 21.83 12.01 14.61
C SER A 51 21.16 13.24 15.21
N VAL A 52 20.49 13.06 16.36
CA VAL A 52 19.78 14.12 17.08
C VAL A 52 20.25 14.08 18.53
N ARG A 53 20.45 15.26 19.13
CA ARG A 53 20.74 15.37 20.56
C ARG A 53 19.42 15.38 21.34
N LEU A 54 19.37 14.60 22.41
CA LEU A 54 18.25 14.55 23.35
C LEU A 54 18.78 14.90 24.74
N ASP A 55 17.96 15.56 25.53
CA ASP A 55 18.28 15.84 26.93
C ASP A 55 18.44 14.53 27.72
N ALA A 56 19.33 14.55 28.71
CA ALA A 56 19.71 13.36 29.45
C ALA A 56 18.54 12.76 30.25
N ASP A 57 17.74 13.63 30.86
CA ASP A 57 16.53 13.28 31.61
C ASP A 57 15.45 12.66 30.72
N VAL A 58 15.25 13.20 29.51
CA VAL A 58 14.33 12.67 28.50
C VAL A 58 14.80 11.28 28.06
N LEU A 59 16.09 11.11 27.80
CA LEU A 59 16.66 9.82 27.42
C LEU A 59 16.49 8.79 28.54
N ASP A 60 16.74 9.17 29.79
CA ASP A 60 16.58 8.30 30.95
C ASP A 60 15.12 7.90 31.16
N TRP A 61 14.18 8.85 31.06
CA TRP A 61 12.75 8.58 31.11
C TRP A 61 12.31 7.56 30.05
N LEU A 62 12.78 7.72 28.81
CA LEU A 62 12.46 6.80 27.71
C LEU A 62 13.03 5.39 27.93
N LYS A 63 14.22 5.29 28.53
CA LYS A 63 14.88 4.02 28.88
C LYS A 63 14.22 3.29 30.05
N ARG A 64 13.61 4.01 31.01
CA ARG A 64 12.89 3.39 32.15
C ARG A 64 11.77 2.44 31.71
N SER A 65 11.17 2.71 30.55
CA SER A 65 10.12 1.88 29.96
C SER A 65 10.65 0.65 29.19
N GLY A 66 11.92 0.26 29.41
CA GLY A 66 12.53 -0.95 28.87
C GLY A 66 13.06 -0.83 27.43
N PRO A 67 13.43 -1.96 26.81
CA PRO A 67 14.01 -1.98 25.47
C PRO A 67 13.06 -1.38 24.42
N GLY A 68 13.64 -0.80 23.36
CA GLY A 68 12.87 -0.18 22.26
C GLY A 68 12.61 1.32 22.42
N TYR A 69 13.33 2.01 23.31
CA TYR A 69 13.22 3.46 23.49
C TYR A 69 13.37 4.25 22.17
N GLN A 70 14.25 3.82 21.24
CA GLN A 70 14.38 4.42 19.90
C GLN A 70 13.10 4.35 19.07
N ARG A 71 12.37 3.22 19.14
CA ARG A 71 11.07 3.06 18.47
C ARG A 71 10.02 3.97 19.11
N ARG A 72 10.09 4.15 20.43
CA ARG A 72 9.20 5.01 21.22
C ARG A 72 9.41 6.49 20.90
N ILE A 73 10.67 6.93 20.72
CA ILE A 73 11.01 8.28 20.23
C ILE A 73 10.28 8.56 18.91
N ASN A 74 10.41 7.68 17.92
CA ASN A 74 9.78 7.87 16.61
C ASN A 74 8.24 7.91 16.71
N LEU A 75 7.65 7.08 17.58
CA LEU A 75 6.20 7.06 17.82
C LEU A 75 5.70 8.40 18.40
N ILE A 76 6.39 8.93 19.41
CA ILE A 76 6.03 10.21 20.05
C ILE A 76 6.11 11.34 19.02
N LEU A 77 7.20 11.42 18.26
CA LEU A 77 7.38 12.44 17.22
C LEU A 77 6.30 12.35 16.14
N ARG A 78 5.89 11.13 15.74
CA ARG A 78 4.81 10.94 14.77
C ARG A 78 3.47 11.40 15.30
N LEU A 79 3.14 11.06 16.54
CA LEU A 79 1.88 11.49 17.16
C LEU A 79 1.81 13.01 17.22
N GLU A 80 2.91 13.67 17.57
CA GLU A 80 2.93 15.12 17.66
C GLU A 80 2.87 15.82 16.30
N MET A 81 3.59 15.30 15.30
CA MET A 81 3.44 15.73 13.91
C MET A 81 1.99 15.58 13.40
N GLN A 82 1.29 14.49 13.75
CA GLN A 82 -0.10 14.30 13.35
C GLN A 82 -1.05 15.26 14.05
N ARG A 83 -0.78 15.61 15.31
CA ARG A 83 -1.59 16.61 16.05
C ARG A 83 -1.42 18.00 15.45
N SER A 84 -0.19 18.40 15.12
CA SER A 84 0.06 19.71 14.52
C SER A 84 -0.57 19.87 13.14
N LEU A 85 -0.73 18.79 12.38
CA LEU A 85 -1.38 18.79 11.05
C LEU A 85 -2.92 18.76 11.08
N LYS A 86 -3.53 18.53 12.24
CA LYS A 86 -5.00 18.47 12.41
C LYS A 86 -5.61 19.80 12.88
N THR A 87 -4.82 20.88 12.85
CA THR A 87 -5.27 22.27 13.07
C THR A 87 -5.42 22.94 11.71
#